data_AF-A0A397E3Z9-F1
#
_entry.id   AF-A0A397E3Z9-F1
#
_cell.length_a   1.000
_cell.length_b   1.000
_cell.length_c   1.000
_cell.angle_alpha   90.00
_cell.angle_beta   90.00
_cell.angle_gamma   90.00
#
_symmetry.space_group_name_H-M   'P 1'
#
loop_
_entity.id
_entity.type
_entity.pdbx_description
1 polymer ?
#
loop_
_entity_poly.entity_id
_entity_poly.type
_entity_poly.pdbx_seq_one_letter_code
_entity_poly.pdbx_strand_id
1 'polypeptide(L)'
;MRRQALLQKRLNLSDKYRLLEKIGEGAYGMVYKAESLAPSPRDHNSRERTPDDEEQTFAVKVIKTQKEGKNEVVLSIATVREIKILREMHHDNVVHLHDVYIFKRATMREFPRSSL
;
A
#
# COMPACT_ATOMS: atom_id res chain seq x y z
N MET A 1 -4.25 -33.72 19.01
CA MET A 1 -4.76 -32.48 18.38
C MET A 1 -3.63 -31.84 17.58
N ARG A 2 -3.72 -31.87 16.24
CA ARG A 2 -2.76 -31.21 15.33
C ARG A 2 -2.92 -29.69 15.45
N ARG A 3 -1.98 -29.03 16.12
CA ARG A 3 -1.75 -27.60 15.96
C ARG A 3 -1.31 -27.40 14.50
N GLN A 4 -2.25 -27.11 13.60
CA GLN A 4 -1.90 -26.48 12.33
C GLN A 4 -1.27 -25.15 12.72
N ALA A 5 0.05 -25.07 12.65
CA ALA A 5 0.73 -23.81 12.51
C ALA A 5 0.20 -23.21 11.20
N LEU A 6 -0.76 -22.30 11.32
CA LEU A 6 -1.11 -21.39 10.24
C LEU A 6 0.18 -20.62 9.96
N LEU A 7 0.94 -21.09 8.98
CA LEU A 7 1.86 -20.25 8.23
C LEU A 7 1.00 -19.12 7.68
N GLN A 8 0.83 -18.04 8.45
CA GLN A 8 0.39 -16.76 7.91
C GLN A 8 1.45 -16.41 6.88
N LYS A 9 1.20 -16.79 5.64
CA LYS A 9 1.98 -16.39 4.48
C LYS A 9 2.04 -14.88 4.56
N ARG A 10 3.21 -14.32 4.83
CA ARG A 10 3.39 -12.87 4.91
C ARG A 10 3.09 -12.35 3.51
N LEU A 11 1.92 -11.75 3.34
CA LEU A 11 1.52 -11.16 2.07
C LEU A 11 2.42 -9.93 1.84
N ASN A 12 3.10 -9.92 0.70
CA ASN A 12 3.89 -8.78 0.26
C ASN A 12 3.00 -7.80 -0.49
N LEU A 13 3.45 -6.54 -0.59
CA LEU A 13 2.76 -5.52 -1.38
C LEU A 13 2.58 -5.98 -2.83
N SER A 14 3.63 -6.55 -3.43
CA SER A 14 3.67 -7.05 -4.81
C SER A 14 2.76 -8.25 -5.08
N ASP A 15 2.24 -8.92 -4.05
CA ASP A 15 1.26 -9.99 -4.24
C ASP A 15 -0.13 -9.44 -4.59
N LYS A 16 -0.43 -8.20 -4.18
CA LYS A 16 -1.76 -7.58 -4.33
C LYS A 16 -1.75 -6.33 -5.21
N TYR A 17 -0.60 -5.67 -5.33
CA TYR A 17 -0.49 -4.38 -6.01
C TYR A 17 0.66 -4.34 -7.00
N ARG A 18 0.36 -3.88 -8.21
CA ARG A 18 1.37 -3.49 -9.21
C ARG A 18 1.63 -2.00 -9.08
N LEU A 19 2.83 -1.63 -8.64
CA LEU A 19 3.26 -0.23 -8.59
C LEU A 19 3.58 0.27 -10.01
N LEU A 20 3.08 1.45 -10.35
CA LEU A 20 3.24 2.10 -11.65
C LEU A 20 4.23 3.26 -11.55
N GLU A 21 3.84 4.49 -11.80
CA GLU A 21 4.73 5.64 -11.74
C GLU A 21 4.67 6.36 -10.38
N LYS A 22 5.72 7.14 -10.09
CA LYS A 22 5.74 8.07 -8.96
C LYS A 22 4.86 9.27 -9.30
N ILE A 23 3.85 9.52 -8.49
CA ILE A 23 2.92 10.64 -8.66
C ILE A 23 3.17 11.80 -7.70
N GLY A 24 4.02 11.62 -6.69
CA GLY A 24 4.33 12.70 -5.75
C GLY A 24 5.51 12.43 -4.81
N GLU A 25 6.04 13.50 -4.25
CA GLU A 25 7.06 13.46 -3.19
C GLU A 25 6.80 14.56 -2.16
N GLY A 26 6.98 14.21 -0.90
CA GLY A 26 6.96 15.16 0.21
C GLY A 26 8.08 14.91 1.22
N ALA A 27 8.04 15.68 2.29
CA ALA A 27 8.99 15.57 3.41
C ALA A 27 8.99 14.16 4.04
N TYR A 28 7.81 13.51 4.08
CA TYR A 28 7.62 12.24 4.79
C TYR A 28 7.68 11.00 3.90
N GLY A 29 7.71 11.14 2.57
CA GLY A 29 7.60 9.97 1.70
C GLY A 29 7.51 10.26 0.21
N MET A 30 7.41 9.19 -0.56
CA MET A 30 7.09 9.18 -1.99
C MET A 30 5.73 8.52 -2.19
N VAL A 31 4.96 8.97 -3.19
CA VAL A 31 3.66 8.39 -3.53
C VAL A 31 3.72 7.82 -4.94
N TYR A 32 3.27 6.57 -5.10
CA TYR A 32 3.19 5.87 -6.37
C TYR A 32 1.74 5.56 -6.71
N LYS A 33 1.38 5.65 -7.98
CA LYS A 33 0.14 5.05 -8.49
C LYS A 33 0.30 3.54 -8.50
N ALA A 34 -0.76 2.80 -8.22
CA ALA A 34 -0.78 1.35 -8.23
C ALA A 34 -2.12 0.82 -8.75
N GLU A 35 -2.10 -0.42 -9.22
CA GLU A 35 -3.30 -1.16 -9.63
C GLU A 35 -3.43 -2.43 -8.79
N SER A 36 -4.67 -2.85 -8.51
CA SER A 36 -4.94 -4.15 -7.91
C SER A 36 -4.56 -5.28 -8.86
N LEU A 37 -3.79 -6.26 -8.35
CA LEU A 37 -3.57 -7.54 -9.00
C LEU A 37 -4.68 -8.56 -8.67
N ALA A 38 -5.42 -8.33 -7.60
CA ALA A 38 -6.56 -9.17 -7.25
C ALA A 38 -7.72 -8.87 -8.22
N PRO A 39 -8.41 -9.91 -8.73
CA PRO A 39 -9.64 -9.70 -9.49
C PRO A 39 -10.63 -8.95 -8.59
N SER A 40 -11.17 -7.83 -9.07
CA SER A 40 -12.24 -7.14 -8.35
C SER A 40 -13.33 -8.16 -8.05
N PRO A 41 -13.83 -8.27 -6.80
CA PRO A 41 -15.03 -9.05 -6.52
C PRO A 41 -16.20 -8.33 -7.17
N ARG A 42 -16.35 -8.47 -8.49
CA ARG A 42 -17.59 -8.10 -9.16
C ARG A 42 -18.57 -9.18 -8.77
N ASP A 43 -19.67 -8.73 -8.17
CA ASP A 43 -20.89 -9.50 -8.08
C ASP A 43 -21.09 -10.30 -9.37
N HIS A 44 -21.37 -11.60 -9.21
CA HIS A 44 -21.66 -12.54 -10.29
C HIS A 44 -22.88 -12.16 -11.16
N ASN A 45 -23.50 -11.01 -10.91
CA ASN A 45 -24.59 -10.45 -11.71
C ASN A 45 -24.03 -9.45 -12.72
N SER A 46 -23.57 -9.99 -13.85
CA SER A 46 -23.76 -9.46 -15.20
C SER A 46 -24.09 -7.96 -15.32
N ARG A 47 -23.05 -7.12 -15.36
CA ARG A 47 -23.09 -5.87 -16.12
C ARG A 47 -21.88 -5.87 -17.04
N GLU A 48 -22.12 -5.62 -18.32
CA GLU A 48 -21.07 -5.46 -19.33
C GLU A 48 -20.03 -4.46 -18.83
N ARG A 49 -18.75 -4.75 -19.10
CA ARG A 49 -17.65 -3.85 -18.79
C ARG A 49 -17.91 -2.51 -19.48
N THR A 50 -18.24 -1.47 -18.72
CA THR A 50 -18.30 -0.12 -19.27
C THR A 50 -16.88 0.43 -19.38
N PRO A 51 -16.57 1.34 -20.32
CA PRO A 51 -15.25 1.97 -20.39
C PRO A 51 -14.84 2.72 -19.10
N ASP A 52 -15.84 3.08 -18.27
CA ASP A 52 -15.69 3.71 -16.95
C ASP A 52 -15.52 2.69 -15.80
N ASP A 53 -15.41 1.40 -16.12
CA ASP A 53 -14.94 0.40 -15.18
C ASP A 53 -13.45 0.58 -14.95
N GLU A 54 -13.10 1.68 -14.30
CA GLU A 54 -11.75 2.00 -13.89
C GLU A 54 -11.18 0.79 -13.17
N GLU A 55 -10.09 0.25 -13.72
CA GLU A 55 -9.22 -0.65 -12.98
C GLU A 55 -9.02 -0.02 -11.59
N GLN A 56 -9.33 -0.78 -10.53
CA GLN A 56 -9.29 -0.24 -9.18
C GLN A 56 -7.85 0.24 -8.92
N THR A 57 -7.66 1.56 -9.01
CA THR A 57 -6.36 2.22 -8.81
C THR A 57 -6.20 2.64 -7.36
N PHE A 58 -4.96 2.70 -6.92
CA PHE A 58 -4.57 3.02 -5.55
C PHE A 58 -3.37 3.96 -5.53
N ALA A 59 -3.20 4.65 -4.40
CA ALA A 59 -2.00 5.41 -4.10
C ALA A 59 -1.21 4.69 -2.98
N VAL A 60 0.06 4.39 -3.24
CA VAL A 60 0.96 3.77 -2.26
C VAL A 60 1.97 4.81 -1.77
N LYS A 61 1.83 5.22 -0.51
CA LYS A 61 2.76 6.14 0.16
C LYS A 61 3.89 5.36 0.83
N VAL A 62 5.09 5.47 0.28
CA VAL A 62 6.32 4.90 0.84
C VAL A 62 6.92 5.91 1.81
N ILE A 63 6.98 5.53 3.09
CA ILE A 63 7.53 6.38 4.14
C ILE A 63 9.06 6.40 4.06
N LYS A 64 9.64 7.61 4.03
CA LYS A 64 11.10 7.78 4.07
C LYS A 64 11.63 7.34 5.43
N THR A 65 12.63 6.46 5.42
CA THR A 65 13.32 6.05 6.64
C THR A 65 14.16 7.21 7.18
N GLN A 66 13.98 7.55 8.45
CA GLN A 66 14.81 8.55 9.12
C GLN A 66 15.93 7.85 9.88
N LYS A 67 17.07 8.53 10.04
CA LYS A 67 18.16 8.05 10.89
C LYS A 67 18.04 8.69 12.26
N GLU A 68 18.00 7.89 13.30
CA GLU A 68 18.11 8.33 14.69
C GLU A 68 19.38 7.70 15.28
N GLY A 69 20.47 8.48 15.27
CA GLY A 69 21.80 7.98 15.60
C GLY A 69 22.25 6.88 14.62
N LYS A 70 22.49 5.67 15.14
CA LYS A 70 22.88 4.49 14.34
C LYS A 70 21.69 3.65 13.85
N ASN A 71 20.47 3.97 14.28
CA ASN A 71 19.28 3.19 13.95
C ASN A 71 18.50 3.84 12.80
N GLU A 72 17.98 3.00 11.90
CA GLU A 72 17.00 3.43 10.90
C GLU A 72 15.60 3.29 11.49
N VAL A 73 14.89 4.40 11.60
CA VAL A 73 13.54 4.48 12.16
C VAL A 73 12.55 4.78 11.03
N VAL A 74 11.61 3.87 10.83
CA VAL A 74 10.57 3.99 9.79
C VAL A 74 9.23 4.45 10.40
N LEU A 75 9.00 4.11 11.67
CA LEU A 75 7.73 4.33 12.36
C LEU A 75 7.85 5.54 13.30
N SER A 76 8.00 6.73 12.72
CA SER A 76 7.88 7.96 13.50
C SER A 76 6.51 8.05 14.19
N ILE A 77 6.42 8.83 15.27
CA ILE A 77 5.13 9.07 15.95
C ILE A 77 4.08 9.65 15.00
N ALA A 78 4.50 10.46 14.01
CA ALA A 78 3.63 11.01 12.99
C ALA A 78 3.06 9.90 12.08
N THR A 79 3.91 8.95 11.65
CA THR A 79 3.50 7.81 10.83
C THR A 79 2.46 6.94 11.56
N VAL A 80 2.69 6.64 12.84
CA VAL A 80 1.76 5.84 13.63
C VAL A 80 0.43 6.57 13.84
N ARG A 81 0.47 7.88 14.07
CA ARG A 81 -0.74 8.70 14.21
C ARG A 81 -1.55 8.74 12.90
N GLU A 82 -0.89 8.95 11.76
CA GLU A 82 -1.54 8.96 10.44
C GLU A 82 -2.26 7.64 10.18
N ILE A 83 -1.58 6.49 10.38
CA ILE A 83 -2.18 5.16 10.24
C ILE A 83 -3.38 5.02 11.18
N LYS A 84 -3.24 5.38 12.46
CA LYS A 84 -4.32 5.22 13.43
C LYS A 84 -5.55 6.04 13.07
N ILE A 85 -5.38 7.30 12.66
CA ILE A 85 -6.51 8.15 12.27
C ILE A 85 -7.21 7.56 11.05
N LEU A 86 -6.48 7.22 9.99
CA LEU A 86 -7.09 6.71 8.75
C LEU A 86 -7.73 5.33 8.92
N ARG A 87 -7.29 4.52 9.91
CA ARG A 87 -7.91 3.23 10.23
C ARG A 87 -9.29 3.34 10.86
N GLU A 88 -9.57 4.43 11.57
CA GLU A 88 -10.83 4.64 12.29
C GLU A 88 -11.83 5.51 11.49
N MET A 89 -11.39 6.12 10.38
CA MET A 89 -12.20 7.01 9.55
C MET A 89 -12.81 6.25 8.37
N HIS A 90 -14.14 6.27 8.26
CA HIS A 90 -14.90 5.67 7.17
C HIS A 90 -15.92 6.69 6.64
N HIS A 91 -15.55 7.43 5.60
CA HIS A 91 -16.39 8.49 5.04
C HIS A 91 -15.97 8.81 3.60
N ASP A 92 -16.93 9.02 2.71
CA ASP A 92 -16.71 9.17 1.27
C ASP A 92 -15.74 10.32 0.91
N ASN A 93 -15.75 11.41 1.69
CA ASN A 93 -14.87 12.56 1.48
C ASN A 93 -13.55 12.51 2.29
N VAL A 94 -13.23 11.38 2.91
CA VAL A 94 -11.96 11.16 3.61
C VAL A 94 -11.22 10.02 2.92
N VAL A 95 -9.90 10.17 2.77
CA VAL A 95 -9.08 9.14 2.13
C VAL A 95 -9.13 7.86 2.97
N HIS A 96 -9.42 6.74 2.31
CA HIS A 96 -9.49 5.44 2.95
C HIS A 96 -8.13 4.74 2.97
N LEU A 97 -7.75 4.19 4.12
CA LEU A 97 -6.58 3.33 4.23
C LEU A 97 -6.97 1.88 3.94
N HIS A 98 -6.50 1.35 2.82
CA HIS A 98 -6.80 -0.02 2.41
C HIS A 98 -5.90 -1.05 3.10
N ASP A 99 -4.58 -0.85 3.06
CA ASP A 99 -3.60 -1.79 3.60
C ASP A 99 -2.36 -1.07 4.15
N VAL A 100 -1.66 -1.71 5.08
CA VAL A 100 -0.37 -1.25 5.60
C VAL A 100 0.63 -2.39 5.53
N TYR A 101 1.73 -2.16 4.81
CA TYR A 101 2.82 -3.13 4.66
C TYR A 101 4.09 -2.62 5.33
N ILE A 102 4.73 -3.47 6.11
CA ILE A 102 6.07 -3.22 6.67
C ILE A 102 7.04 -4.16 5.97
N PHE A 103 7.98 -3.61 5.22
CA PHE A 103 8.97 -4.39 4.48
C PHE A 103 10.40 -3.92 4.81
N LYS A 104 11.37 -4.83 4.62
CA LYS A 104 12.79 -4.51 4.82
C LYS A 104 13.31 -3.78 3.58
N ARG A 105 14.19 -2.79 3.74
CA ARG A 105 14.77 -2.00 2.63
C ARG A 105 15.30 -2.82 1.44
N ALA A 106 15.77 -4.05 1.66
CA ALA A 106 16.23 -4.93 0.58
C ALA A 106 15.14 -5.25 -0.46
N THR A 107 13.85 -5.20 -0.10
CA THR A 107 12.72 -5.44 -1.01
C THR A 107 12.27 -4.17 -1.76
N MET A 108 12.93 -3.02 -1.52
CA MET A 108 12.63 -1.77 -2.25
C MET A 108 12.96 -1.88 -3.75
N ARG A 109 13.64 -2.96 -4.20
CA ARG A 109 13.87 -3.27 -5.61
C ARG A 109 12.57 -3.49 -6.41
N GLU A 110 11.46 -3.75 -5.72
CA GLU A 110 10.13 -3.89 -6.32
C GLU A 110 9.50 -2.53 -6.70
N PHE A 111 10.09 -1.42 -6.26
CA PHE A 111 9.61 -0.08 -6.60
C PHE A 111 10.21 0.37 -7.94
N PRO A 112 9.37 0.94 -8.82
CA PRO A 112 9.83 1.53 -10.07
C PRO A 112 10.91 2.57 -9.77
N ARG A 113 12.06 2.44 -10.44
CA ARG A 113 13.11 3.45 -10.35
C ARG A 113 12.58 4.72 -10.98
N SER A 114 12.66 5.84 -10.26
CA SER A 114 12.40 7.14 -10.85
C SER A 114 13.38 7.35 -12.01
N SER A 115 12.87 7.32 -13.24
CA SER A 115 13.61 7.78 -14.41
C SER A 115 13.86 9.28 -14.22
N LEU A 116 15.09 9.64 -13.85
CA LEU A 116 15.63 10.98 -14.04
C LEU A 116 16.33 11.01 -15.40
#